data_AF-A0A7W1K8T6-F1
#
_entry.id   AF-A0A7W1K8T6-F1
#
_cell.length_a   1.000
_cell.length_b   1.000
_cell.length_c   1.000
_cell.angle_alpha   90.00
_cell.angle_beta   90.00
_cell.angle_gamma   90.00
#
_symmetry.space_group_name_H-M   'P 1'
#
loop_
_entity.id
_entity.type
_entity.pdbx_description
1 polymer ?
#
loop_
_entity_poly.entity_id
_entity_poly.type
_entity_poly.pdbx_seq_one_letter_code
_entity_poly.pdbx_strand_id
1 'polypeptide(L)'
;MAGFALSERWNGWTRLDVMIAAARAAIAAGPLDPLQCEVTVEWDDEDVTLDSLDELGAQLQGREEPMTLDIWIAHAAESEANLTLVFNGRWLQINGAGSDWTRAEQAYGAAQVEIALVAAITTFKLPTLPRDTVAETRRRLENPPLEGDATGYTG
;
A
#
# COMPACT_ATOMS: atom_id res chain seq x y z
N MET A 1 12.40 -2.34 13.51
CA MET A 1 12.53 -3.22 12.32
C MET A 1 12.51 -2.34 11.09
N ALA A 2 13.33 -2.64 10.08
CA ALA A 2 13.32 -1.90 8.82
C ALA A 2 12.04 -2.28 8.06
N GLY A 3 11.08 -1.36 7.99
CA GLY A 3 9.89 -1.49 7.16
C GLY A 3 10.09 -0.78 5.83
N PHE A 4 9.22 -1.05 4.88
CA PHE A 4 9.14 -0.32 3.62
C PHE A 4 7.84 0.48 3.56
N ALA A 5 7.82 1.46 2.67
CA ALA A 5 6.65 2.27 2.39
C ALA A 5 6.47 2.42 0.88
N LEU A 6 5.30 2.06 0.39
CA LEU A 6 4.77 2.31 -0.94
C LEU A 6 3.84 3.50 -0.80
N SER A 7 3.89 4.47 -1.70
CA SER A 7 3.01 5.63 -1.64
C SER A 7 2.75 6.18 -3.03
N GLU A 8 1.47 6.40 -3.34
CA GLU A 8 1.06 7.09 -4.56
C GLU A 8 -0.15 7.97 -4.30
N ARG A 9 -0.21 9.10 -5.02
CA ARG A 9 -1.22 10.13 -4.83
C ARG A 9 -1.78 10.61 -6.16
N TRP A 10 -3.09 10.75 -6.20
CA TRP A 10 -3.85 11.29 -7.33
C TRP A 10 -4.61 12.54 -6.90
N ASN A 11 -4.39 13.64 -7.61
CA ASN A 11 -5.09 14.91 -7.35
C ASN A 11 -6.36 15.02 -8.22
N GLY A 12 -7.38 15.72 -7.73
CA GLY A 12 -8.68 15.87 -8.38
C GLY A 12 -9.55 14.61 -8.29
N TRP A 13 -9.28 13.74 -7.30
CA TRP A 13 -10.05 12.52 -7.11
C TRP A 13 -11.42 12.84 -6.52
N THR A 14 -12.47 12.18 -7.02
CA THR A 14 -13.86 12.35 -6.53
C THR A 14 -14.62 11.02 -6.43
N ARG A 15 -13.95 9.88 -6.65
CA ARG A 15 -14.61 8.57 -6.81
C ARG A 15 -14.41 7.68 -5.58
N LEU A 16 -15.24 7.90 -4.57
CA LEU A 16 -15.22 7.14 -3.31
C LEU A 16 -15.64 5.67 -3.50
N ASP A 17 -16.52 5.41 -4.46
CA ASP A 17 -16.90 4.06 -4.89
C ASP A 17 -15.68 3.22 -5.28
N VAL A 18 -14.74 3.84 -6.00
CA VAL A 18 -13.51 3.18 -6.47
C VAL A 18 -12.52 2.99 -5.33
N MET A 19 -12.49 3.91 -4.35
CA MET A 19 -11.66 3.75 -3.15
C MET A 19 -12.11 2.55 -2.31
N ILE A 20 -13.43 2.35 -2.17
CA ILE A 20 -14.00 1.16 -1.50
C ILE A 20 -13.71 -0.11 -2.30
N ALA A 21 -13.83 -0.06 -3.63
CA ALA A 21 -13.48 -1.19 -4.48
C ALA A 21 -12.00 -1.58 -4.36
N ALA A 22 -11.10 -0.60 -4.32
CA ALA A 22 -9.66 -0.80 -4.13
C ALA A 22 -9.36 -1.45 -2.76
N ALA A 23 -9.98 -0.96 -1.70
CA ALA A 23 -9.89 -1.55 -0.36
C ALA A 23 -10.36 -3.02 -0.35
N ARG A 24 -11.50 -3.31 -0.99
CA ARG A 24 -12.02 -4.68 -1.13
C ARG A 24 -11.08 -5.58 -1.94
N ALA A 25 -10.47 -5.07 -3.01
CA ALA A 25 -9.52 -5.82 -3.81
C ALA A 25 -8.26 -6.20 -3.00
N ALA A 26 -7.75 -5.27 -2.17
CA ALA A 26 -6.63 -5.56 -1.27
C ALA A 26 -6.95 -6.65 -0.25
N ILE A 27 -8.15 -6.62 0.35
CA ILE A 27 -8.63 -7.66 1.26
C ILE A 27 -8.77 -9.00 0.52
N ALA A 28 -9.41 -8.99 -0.66
CA ALA A 28 -9.68 -10.20 -1.43
C ALA A 28 -8.41 -10.88 -1.98
N ALA A 29 -7.31 -10.13 -2.15
CA ALA A 29 -6.03 -10.72 -2.49
C ALA A 29 -5.50 -11.68 -1.41
N GLY A 30 -5.96 -11.55 -0.16
CA GLY A 30 -5.61 -12.40 0.98
C GLY A 30 -4.31 -12.10 1.76
N PRO A 31 -3.36 -11.23 1.36
CA PRO A 31 -2.09 -11.11 2.08
C PRO A 31 -2.22 -10.48 3.48
N LEU A 32 -3.36 -9.88 3.80
CA LEU A 32 -3.67 -9.24 5.07
C LEU A 32 -4.47 -10.14 6.03
N ASP A 33 -4.65 -11.43 5.74
CA ASP A 33 -5.36 -12.38 6.63
C ASP A 33 -4.42 -12.95 7.72
N PRO A 34 -4.78 -12.92 9.02
CA PRO A 34 -5.98 -12.35 9.67
C PRO A 34 -6.13 -10.83 9.54
N LEU A 35 -7.32 -10.39 9.13
CA LEU A 35 -7.64 -9.01 8.78
C LEU A 35 -8.01 -8.14 10.00
N GLN A 36 -7.49 -6.91 10.02
CA GLN A 36 -8.02 -5.76 10.76
C GLN A 36 -8.42 -4.66 9.77
N CYS A 37 -9.57 -4.05 9.97
CA CYS A 37 -10.09 -2.97 9.14
C CYS A 37 -10.63 -1.89 10.06
N GLU A 38 -10.20 -0.66 9.84
CA GLU A 38 -10.74 0.53 10.49
C GLU A 38 -11.00 1.57 9.41
N VAL A 39 -12.13 2.25 9.50
CA VAL A 39 -12.51 3.31 8.59
C VAL A 39 -12.87 4.52 9.41
N THR A 40 -12.21 5.65 9.16
CA THR A 40 -12.58 6.92 9.75
C THR A 40 -13.18 7.80 8.67
N VAL A 41 -14.37 8.34 8.95
CA VAL A 41 -15.11 9.20 8.04
C VAL A 41 -15.42 10.52 8.74
N GLU A 42 -15.10 11.63 8.08
CA GLU A 42 -15.31 12.99 8.59
C GLU A 42 -16.32 13.71 7.72
N TRP A 43 -17.37 14.23 8.34
CA TRP A 43 -18.35 15.15 7.76
C TRP A 43 -18.28 16.51 8.48
N ASP A 44 -18.95 17.53 7.94
CA ASP A 44 -18.95 18.88 8.53
C ASP A 44 -19.47 18.91 9.98
N ASP A 45 -20.32 17.97 10.36
CA ASP A 45 -21.01 17.92 11.66
C ASP A 45 -20.57 16.77 12.59
N GLU A 46 -19.93 15.72 12.06
CA GLU A 46 -19.50 14.57 12.85
C GLU A 46 -18.34 13.76 12.25
N ASP A 47 -17.60 13.09 13.15
CA ASP A 47 -16.57 12.11 12.81
C ASP A 47 -17.04 10.73 13.27
N VAL A 48 -16.88 9.72 12.42
CA VAL A 48 -17.32 8.35 12.70
C VAL A 48 -16.20 7.36 12.39
N THR A 49 -15.91 6.47 13.34
CA THR A 49 -15.04 5.30 13.13
C THR A 49 -15.89 4.05 12.96
N LEU A 50 -15.58 3.24 11.95
CA LEU A 50 -16.27 2.00 11.58
C LEU A 50 -15.26 0.86 11.51
N ASP A 51 -15.71 -0.36 11.83
CA ASP A 51 -14.84 -1.55 11.87
C ASP A 51 -14.86 -2.35 10.56
N SER A 52 -15.59 -1.87 9.52
CA SER A 52 -15.70 -2.59 8.24
C SER A 52 -16.06 -1.72 7.04
N LEU A 53 -15.70 -2.21 5.86
CA LEU A 53 -16.09 -1.60 4.57
C LEU A 53 -17.59 -1.76 4.25
N ASP A 54 -18.27 -2.72 4.87
CA ASP A 54 -19.70 -2.92 4.68
C ASP A 54 -20.50 -1.85 5.42
N GLU A 55 -20.08 -1.50 6.64
CA GLU A 55 -20.63 -0.36 7.38
C GLU A 55 -20.40 0.97 6.65
N LEU A 56 -19.20 1.18 6.11
CA LEU A 56 -18.91 2.36 5.29
C LEU A 56 -19.85 2.45 4.08
N GLY A 57 -20.05 1.34 3.38
CA GLY A 57 -20.95 1.29 2.23
C GLY A 57 -22.40 1.65 2.60
N ALA A 58 -22.86 1.22 3.78
CA ALA A 58 -24.19 1.59 4.29
C ALA A 58 -24.27 3.06 4.69
N GLN A 59 -23.23 3.62 5.32
CA GLN A 59 -23.18 5.03 5.73
C GLN A 59 -23.18 5.99 4.54
N LEU A 60 -22.51 5.64 3.45
CA LEU A 60 -22.48 6.47 2.24
C LEU A 60 -23.77 6.42 1.43
N GLN A 61 -24.64 5.44 1.65
CA GLN A 61 -25.93 5.36 0.95
C GLN A 61 -26.91 6.41 1.47
N GLY A 62 -27.03 7.51 0.71
CA GLY A 62 -28.04 8.56 0.97
C GLY A 62 -27.59 9.68 1.90
N ARG A 63 -26.29 9.75 2.23
CA ARG A 63 -25.67 10.90 2.91
C ARG A 63 -24.89 11.76 1.91
N GLU A 64 -24.55 12.97 2.33
CA GLU A 64 -23.62 13.82 1.58
C GLU A 64 -22.21 13.21 1.57
N GLU A 65 -21.41 13.60 0.58
CA GLU A 65 -20.02 13.13 0.45
C GLU A 65 -19.20 13.59 1.67
N PRO A 66 -18.42 12.69 2.29
CA PRO A 66 -17.55 13.05 3.41
C PRO A 66 -16.45 14.02 2.99
N MET A 67 -16.03 14.86 3.93
CA MET A 67 -14.87 15.75 3.77
C MET A 67 -13.59 14.95 3.70
N THR A 68 -13.42 13.99 4.62
CA THR A 68 -12.28 13.09 4.66
C THR A 68 -12.74 11.66 4.87
N LEU A 69 -11.97 10.73 4.31
CA LEU A 69 -12.18 9.30 4.46
C LEU A 69 -10.80 8.65 4.55
N ASP A 70 -10.55 7.96 5.65
CA ASP A 70 -9.37 7.12 5.86
C ASP A 70 -9.81 5.67 5.99
N ILE A 71 -9.29 4.80 5.13
CA ILE A 71 -9.49 3.35 5.22
C ILE A 71 -8.14 2.74 5.56
N TRP A 72 -8.04 2.19 6.77
CA TRP A 72 -6.90 1.44 7.23
C TRP A 72 -7.21 -0.05 7.23
N ILE A 73 -6.33 -0.83 6.62
CA ILE A 73 -6.45 -2.28 6.49
C ILE A 73 -5.11 -2.89 6.84
N ALA A 74 -5.08 -3.81 7.79
CA ALA A 74 -3.84 -4.42 8.23
C ALA A 74 -4.00 -5.93 8.46
N HIS A 75 -2.87 -6.61 8.42
CA HIS A 75 -2.74 -7.92 9.03
C HIS A 75 -2.79 -7.78 10.56
N ALA A 76 -3.34 -8.76 11.29
CA ALA A 76 -3.53 -8.69 12.74
C ALA A 76 -2.23 -8.53 13.51
N ALA A 77 -1.12 -8.99 12.93
CA ALA A 77 0.20 -8.47 13.28
C ALA A 77 0.49 -7.25 12.41
N GLU A 78 0.03 -6.07 12.85
CA GLU A 78 0.05 -4.80 12.10
C GLU A 78 1.42 -4.48 11.47
N SER A 79 2.51 -4.86 12.14
CA SER A 79 3.87 -4.65 11.67
C SER A 79 4.24 -5.49 10.44
N GLU A 80 3.48 -6.54 10.11
CA GLU A 80 3.75 -7.42 8.96
C GLU A 80 3.36 -6.75 7.66
N ALA A 81 2.11 -6.28 7.55
CA ALA A 81 1.61 -5.58 6.37
C ALA A 81 0.38 -4.74 6.71
N ASN A 82 0.31 -3.54 6.15
CA ASN A 82 -0.84 -2.67 6.18
C ASN A 82 -0.98 -1.86 4.88
N LEU A 83 -2.19 -1.36 4.68
CA LEU A 83 -2.60 -0.51 3.58
C LEU A 83 -3.48 0.61 4.14
N THR A 84 -3.19 1.84 3.76
CA THR A 84 -4.05 3.00 4.00
C THR A 84 -4.51 3.58 2.68
N LEU A 85 -5.79 3.91 2.59
CA LEU A 85 -6.35 4.73 1.52
C LEU A 85 -6.92 5.98 2.16
N VAL A 86 -6.38 7.14 1.78
CA VAL A 86 -6.72 8.43 2.37
C VAL A 86 -7.32 9.33 1.30
N PHE A 87 -8.50 9.85 1.57
CA PHE A 87 -9.18 10.85 0.78
C PHE A 87 -9.47 12.08 1.65
N ASN A 88 -9.33 13.27 1.07
CA ASN A 88 -9.51 14.53 1.80
C ASN A 88 -10.43 15.54 1.08
N GLY A 89 -11.30 15.07 0.19
CA GLY A 89 -12.16 15.93 -0.63
C GLY A 89 -11.52 16.39 -1.94
N ARG A 90 -10.19 16.22 -2.12
CA ARG A 90 -9.47 16.73 -3.29
C ARG A 90 -8.47 15.76 -3.90
N TRP A 91 -7.90 14.88 -3.10
CA TRP A 91 -6.93 13.90 -3.57
C TRP A 91 -7.17 12.57 -2.89
N LEU A 92 -6.71 11.51 -3.56
CA LEU A 92 -6.59 10.16 -3.04
C LEU A 92 -5.12 9.84 -2.87
N GLN A 93 -4.76 9.23 -1.74
CA GLN A 93 -3.44 8.67 -1.50
C GLN A 93 -3.59 7.23 -1.05
N ILE A 94 -2.79 6.34 -1.62
CA ILE A 94 -2.65 4.97 -1.17
C ILE A 94 -1.26 4.81 -0.56
N ASN A 95 -1.17 4.18 0.61
CA ASN A 95 0.11 3.80 1.18
C ASN A 95 0.10 2.35 1.61
N GLY A 96 1.10 1.58 1.21
CA GLY A 96 1.34 0.23 1.70
C GLY A 96 2.59 0.21 2.55
N ALA A 97 2.58 -0.44 3.70
CA ALA A 97 3.76 -0.58 4.55
C ALA A 97 3.79 -1.93 5.25
N GLY A 98 4.96 -2.32 5.75
CA GLY A 98 5.10 -3.58 6.45
C GLY A 98 6.54 -4.01 6.65
N SER A 99 6.72 -5.12 7.34
CA SER A 99 7.97 -5.87 7.40
C SER A 99 8.00 -7.05 6.40
N ASP A 100 6.83 -7.53 5.96
CA ASP A 100 6.70 -8.49 4.86
C ASP A 100 6.41 -7.76 3.55
N TRP A 101 7.46 -7.61 2.73
CA TRP A 101 7.36 -6.98 1.41
C TRP A 101 6.27 -7.59 0.54
N THR A 102 6.26 -8.91 0.46
CA THR A 102 5.43 -9.62 -0.50
C THR A 102 3.96 -9.40 -0.17
N ARG A 103 3.62 -9.46 1.12
CA ARG A 103 2.24 -9.22 1.56
C ARG A 103 1.78 -7.80 1.27
N ALA A 104 2.54 -6.78 1.67
CA ALA A 104 2.06 -5.42 1.48
C ALA A 104 2.16 -4.96 0.01
N GLU A 105 3.10 -5.49 -0.79
CA GLU A 105 3.14 -5.25 -2.25
C GLU A 105 1.94 -5.87 -2.96
N GLN A 106 1.52 -7.08 -2.59
CA GLN A 106 0.32 -7.70 -3.14
C GLN A 106 -0.95 -6.91 -2.77
N ALA A 107 -1.11 -6.50 -1.51
CA ALA A 107 -2.25 -5.69 -1.07
C ALA A 107 -2.29 -4.34 -1.80
N TYR A 108 -1.14 -3.66 -1.86
CA TYR A 108 -0.98 -2.39 -2.54
C TYR A 108 -1.25 -2.49 -4.04
N GLY A 109 -0.68 -3.50 -4.71
CA GLY A 109 -0.85 -3.73 -6.13
C GLY A 109 -2.31 -4.01 -6.49
N ALA A 110 -3.00 -4.83 -5.70
CA ALA A 110 -4.43 -5.10 -5.90
C ALA A 110 -5.28 -3.81 -5.82
N ALA A 111 -5.06 -2.97 -4.80
CA ALA A 111 -5.76 -1.70 -4.67
C ALA A 111 -5.38 -0.69 -5.76
N GLN A 112 -4.10 -0.62 -6.13
CA GLN A 112 -3.59 0.27 -7.17
C GLN A 112 -4.21 -0.05 -8.53
N VAL A 113 -4.44 -1.33 -8.87
CA VAL A 113 -5.08 -1.73 -10.12
C VAL A 113 -6.47 -1.13 -10.24
N GLU A 114 -7.30 -1.21 -9.20
CA GLU A 114 -8.66 -0.65 -9.21
C GLU A 114 -8.66 0.88 -9.44
N ILE A 115 -7.75 1.58 -8.78
CA ILE A 115 -7.59 3.04 -8.93
C ILE A 115 -7.09 3.40 -10.33
N ALA A 116 -6.07 2.69 -10.83
CA ALA A 116 -5.42 2.97 -12.10
C ALA A 116 -6.34 2.74 -13.31
N LEU A 117 -7.19 1.70 -13.25
CA LEU A 117 -8.19 1.42 -14.28
C LEU A 117 -9.13 2.61 -14.49
N VAL A 118 -9.52 3.27 -13.41
CA VAL A 118 -10.41 4.43 -13.45
C VAL A 118 -9.67 5.71 -13.82
N ALA A 119 -8.43 5.87 -13.37
CA ALA A 119 -7.59 7.01 -13.73
C ALA A 119 -7.05 6.96 -15.18
N ALA A 120 -7.37 5.90 -15.95
CA ALA A 120 -6.83 5.62 -17.27
C ALA A 120 -5.28 5.58 -17.31
N ILE A 121 -4.66 5.16 -16.20
CA ILE A 121 -3.20 5.05 -16.07
C ILE A 121 -2.80 3.65 -16.54
N THR A 122 -2.05 3.59 -17.64
CA THR A 122 -1.59 2.31 -18.24
C THR A 122 -0.18 1.91 -17.79
N THR A 123 0.51 2.76 -17.03
CA THR A 123 1.89 2.54 -16.59
C THR A 123 1.95 2.51 -15.07
N PHE A 124 2.10 1.31 -14.51
CA PHE A 124 2.25 1.11 -13.06
C PHE A 124 3.69 1.42 -12.66
N LYS A 125 3.88 2.36 -11.72
CA LYS A 125 5.15 2.47 -11.00
C LYS A 125 5.06 1.58 -9.77
N LEU A 126 5.28 0.28 -9.96
CA LEU A 126 5.52 -0.60 -8.81
C LEU A 126 6.88 -0.22 -8.20
N PRO A 127 6.95 0.04 -6.88
CA PRO A 127 8.22 0.34 -6.25
C PRO A 127 9.14 -0.88 -6.29
N THR A 128 10.43 -0.65 -6.52
CA THR A 128 11.43 -1.73 -6.49
C THR A 128 11.56 -2.31 -5.09
N LEU A 129 11.72 -3.63 -5.00
CA LEU A 129 11.99 -4.37 -3.76
C LEU A 129 13.01 -3.62 -2.87
N PRO A 130 12.75 -3.42 -1.56
CA PRO A 130 13.66 -2.79 -0.64
C PRO A 130 14.94 -3.62 -0.61
N ARG A 131 16.07 -3.00 -0.92
CA ARG A 131 17.35 -3.71 -0.85
C ARG A 131 17.70 -3.93 0.62
N ASP A 132 17.77 -5.19 1.04
CA ASP A 132 18.40 -5.56 2.31
C ASP A 132 19.91 -5.36 2.19
N THR A 133 20.34 -4.11 2.40
CA THR A 133 21.75 -3.72 2.31
C THR A 133 22.63 -4.47 3.33
N VAL A 134 22.06 -4.96 4.43
CA VAL A 134 22.81 -5.68 5.47
C VAL A 134 23.03 -7.13 5.05
N ALA A 135 22.00 -7.82 4.55
CA ALA A 135 22.15 -9.16 3.98
C ALA A 135 23.03 -9.16 2.73
N GLU A 136 22.92 -8.13 1.88
CA GLU A 136 23.78 -7.97 0.70
C GLU A 136 25.25 -7.74 1.12
N THR A 137 25.48 -6.93 2.15
CA THR A 137 26.84 -6.72 2.70
C THR A 137 27.39 -7.99 3.32
N ARG A 138 26.60 -8.75 4.09
CA ARG A 138 27.01 -10.05 4.65
C ARG A 138 27.36 -11.05 3.54
N ARG A 139 26.52 -11.16 2.51
CA ARG A 139 26.77 -12.03 1.36
C ARG A 139 28.04 -11.66 0.59
N ARG A 140 28.35 -10.37 0.46
CA ARG A 140 29.61 -9.89 -0.14
C ARG A 140 30.85 -10.20 0.70
N LEU A 141 30.70 -10.25 2.03
CA LEU A 141 31.78 -10.65 2.94
C LEU A 141 32.00 -12.17 2.95
N GLU A 142 30.94 -12.96 2.75
CA GLU A 142 30.99 -14.44 2.69
C GLU A 142 31.45 -14.97 1.32
N ASN A 143 31.18 -14.23 0.23
CA ASN A 143 31.71 -14.51 -1.11
C ASN A 143 32.41 -13.26 -1.65
N PRO A 144 33.65 -12.98 -1.21
CA PRO A 144 34.44 -11.93 -1.82
C PRO A 144 34.61 -12.25 -3.32
N PRO A 145 34.55 -11.25 -4.21
CA PRO A 145 34.89 -11.48 -5.61
C PRO A 145 36.30 -12.07 -5.68
N LEU A 146 36.45 -13.21 -6.35
CA LEU A 146 37.76 -13.75 -6.69
C LEU A 146 38.49 -12.67 -7.49
N GLU A 147 39.53 -12.08 -6.91
CA GLU A 147 40.43 -11.17 -7.61
C GLU A 147 40.93 -11.89 -8.86
N GLY A 148 40.44 -11.43 -10.02
CA GLY A 148 40.87 -11.92 -11.31
C GLY A 148 42.30 -11.50 -11.56
N ASP A 149 43.17 -12.49 -11.63
CA ASP A 149 44.49 -12.54 -12.25
C ASP A 149 44.77 -11.37 -13.23
N ALA A 150 45.64 -10.45 -12.81
CA ALA A 150 46.23 -9.44 -13.69
C ALA A 150 47.72 -9.29 -13.39
N THR A 151 48.49 -10.37 -13.57
CA THR A 151 49.94 -10.25 -13.82
C THR A 151 50.35 -11.05 -15.06
N GLY A 152 49.75 -10.71 -16.19
CA GLY A 152 50.37 -10.89 -17.50
C GLY A 152 51.26 -9.69 -17.83
N TYR A 153 52.46 -9.62 -17.26
CA TYR A 153 53.52 -8.76 -17.77
C TYR A 153 54.54 -9.66 -18.47
N THR A 154 54.47 -9.70 -19.80
CA THR A 154 55.49 -10.28 -20.65
C THR A 154 56.65 -9.29 -20.74
N GLY A 155 57.84 -9.74 -20.33
CA GLY A 155 59.13 -9.15 -20.70
C GLY A 155 59.85 -10.08 -21.66
#